data_AF-A0A948YX33-F1
#
_entry.id   AF-A0A948YX33-F1
#
_cell.length_a   1.000
_cell.length_b   1.000
_cell.length_c   1.000
_cell.angle_alpha   90.00
_cell.angle_beta   90.00
_cell.angle_gamma   90.00
#
_symmetry.space_group_name_H-M   'P 1'
#
loop_
_entity.id
_entity.type
_entity.pdbx_description
1 polymer ?
#
loop_
_entity_poly.entity_id
_entity_poly.type
_entity_poly.pdbx_seq_one_letter_code
_entity_poly.pdbx_strand_id
1 'polypeptide(L)'
;MGPFESFVRPPKVPIGVVAFSFGLTKCEPNPCNIALAKAVQRIVREEKQRGISVVVVAQWEITTALPSKMIDYIVVNHRQRCIYLDSEEVMAQAAEVFSREGVSHVIPVANPFLHLHKCRQLVKQSGFTPIARNIGRIGFCQKSTQWWTRGPIRLILYAVLQKFFGWRGR
;
A
#
# COMPACT_ATOMS: atom_id res chain seq x y z
N MET A 1 22.92 38.88 -26.20
CA MET A 1 22.36 38.37 -24.94
C MET A 1 20.87 38.15 -25.14
N GLY A 2 20.46 36.91 -25.44
CA GLY A 2 19.04 36.55 -25.53
C GLY A 2 18.53 36.13 -24.15
N PRO A 3 17.27 36.42 -23.79
CA PRO A 3 16.71 35.96 -22.53
C PRO A 3 16.55 34.44 -22.62
N PHE A 4 17.20 33.73 -21.70
CA PHE A 4 16.90 32.34 -21.42
C PHE A 4 15.44 32.28 -20.94
N GLU A 5 14.53 31.85 -21.82
CA GLU A 5 13.23 31.36 -21.40
C GLU A 5 13.47 30.20 -20.43
N SER A 6 13.29 30.48 -19.14
CA SER A 6 13.26 29.47 -18.10
C SER A 6 12.12 28.52 -18.42
N PHE A 7 12.45 27.35 -18.94
CA PHE A 7 11.52 26.23 -19.09
C PHE A 7 11.01 25.82 -17.70
N VAL A 8 9.96 26.48 -17.21
CA VAL A 8 9.22 26.04 -16.03
C VAL A 8 8.46 24.80 -16.48
N ARG A 9 9.07 23.62 -16.31
CA ARG A 9 8.32 22.37 -16.45
C ARG A 9 7.14 22.45 -15.49
N PRO A 10 5.89 22.22 -15.94
CA PRO A 10 4.75 22.21 -15.04
C PRO A 10 5.07 21.24 -13.88
N PRO A 11 4.74 21.59 -12.63
CA PRO A 11 5.00 20.71 -11.51
C PRO A 11 4.34 19.37 -11.79
N LYS A 12 5.15 18.30 -11.81
CA LYS A 12 4.62 16.95 -11.95
C LYS A 12 3.74 16.69 -10.72
N VAL A 13 2.45 16.51 -10.94
CA VAL A 13 1.46 16.18 -9.90
C VAL A 13 2.02 15.03 -9.04
N PRO A 14 2.00 15.14 -7.71
CA PRO A 14 2.53 14.10 -6.85
C PRO A 14 1.78 12.78 -7.05
N ILE A 15 2.48 11.68 -6.84
CA ILE A 15 1.88 10.34 -6.84
C ILE A 15 1.83 9.80 -5.41
N GLY A 16 0.78 9.04 -5.11
CA GLY A 16 0.65 8.31 -3.86
C GLY A 16 1.24 6.91 -3.97
N VAL A 17 1.85 6.43 -2.90
CA VAL A 17 2.14 5.02 -2.69
C VAL A 17 1.41 4.60 -1.42
N VAL A 18 0.57 3.57 -1.51
CA VAL A 18 -0.10 2.99 -0.34
C VAL A 18 0.36 1.55 -0.16
N ALA A 19 0.97 1.25 0.99
CA ALA A 19 1.54 -0.06 1.30
C ALA A 19 0.66 -0.82 2.31
N PHE A 20 0.10 -1.94 1.86
CA PHE A 20 -0.75 -2.82 2.65
C PHE A 20 0.03 -4.02 3.16
N SER A 21 0.00 -4.25 4.48
CA SER A 21 0.67 -5.38 5.12
C SER A 21 0.03 -6.71 4.75
N PHE A 22 0.81 -7.78 4.85
CA PHE A 22 0.34 -9.13 4.54
C PHE A 22 0.92 -10.14 5.54
N GLY A 23 0.01 -10.79 6.28
CA GLY A 23 0.33 -11.92 7.13
C GLY A 23 0.89 -11.58 8.50
N LEU A 24 0.08 -10.89 9.32
CA LEU A 24 0.39 -10.46 10.69
C LEU A 24 0.98 -11.58 11.56
N THR A 25 2.05 -11.29 12.30
CA THR A 25 2.70 -12.17 13.27
C THR A 25 2.91 -11.46 14.61
N LYS A 26 3.39 -12.19 15.62
CA LYS A 26 3.76 -11.59 16.92
C LYS A 26 5.05 -10.74 16.85
N CYS A 27 5.91 -11.00 15.86
CA CYS A 27 7.20 -10.33 15.69
C CYS A 27 7.28 -9.75 14.28
N GLU A 28 6.87 -8.48 14.15
CA GLU A 28 6.98 -7.74 12.89
C GLU A 28 8.35 -7.05 12.77
N PRO A 29 8.87 -6.84 11.55
CA PRO A 29 8.25 -7.18 10.27
C PRO A 29 8.46 -8.67 9.93
N ASN A 30 7.41 -9.35 9.51
CA ASN A 30 7.53 -10.70 8.97
C ASN A 30 8.17 -10.69 7.55
N PRO A 31 8.63 -11.84 7.02
CA PRO A 31 9.30 -11.88 5.71
C PRO A 31 8.48 -11.30 4.53
N CYS A 32 7.15 -11.40 4.56
CA CYS A 32 6.29 -10.80 3.54
C CYS A 32 6.31 -9.28 3.63
N ASN A 33 6.19 -8.72 4.84
CA ASN A 33 6.24 -7.27 5.07
C ASN A 33 7.64 -6.69 4.78
N ILE A 34 8.73 -7.44 5.02
CA ILE A 34 10.08 -7.06 4.57
C ILE A 34 10.15 -6.98 3.03
N ALA A 35 9.60 -7.97 2.34
CA ALA A 35 9.60 -7.98 0.87
C ALA A 35 8.75 -6.83 0.29
N LEU A 36 7.60 -6.54 0.91
CA LEU A 36 6.77 -5.39 0.56
C LEU A 36 7.51 -4.06 0.82
N ALA A 37 8.19 -3.91 1.95
CA ALA A 37 9.00 -2.73 2.24
C ALA A 37 10.10 -2.52 1.19
N LYS A 38 10.78 -3.58 0.75
CA LYS A 38 11.76 -3.51 -0.35
C LYS A 38 11.10 -3.06 -1.67
N ALA A 39 9.90 -3.53 -1.96
CA ALA A 39 9.15 -3.10 -3.14
C ALA A 39 8.79 -1.61 -3.07
N VAL A 40 8.31 -1.12 -1.92
CA VAL A 40 8.05 0.30 -1.66
C VAL A 40 9.32 1.12 -1.88
N GLN A 41 10.44 0.75 -1.26
CA GLN A 41 11.70 1.48 -1.39
C GLN A 41 12.14 1.59 -2.85
N ARG A 42 12.07 0.49 -3.60
CA ARG A 42 12.45 0.47 -5.01
C ARG A 42 11.53 1.39 -5.83
N ILE A 43 10.21 1.26 -5.69
CA ILE A 43 9.23 2.08 -6.42
C ILE A 43 9.44 3.56 -6.11
N VAL A 44 9.55 3.94 -4.84
CA VAL A 44 9.74 5.34 -4.44
C VAL A 44 11.04 5.90 -5.04
N ARG A 45 12.13 5.12 -5.05
CA ARG A 45 13.40 5.54 -5.68
C ARG A 45 13.25 5.73 -7.19
N GLU A 46 12.62 4.78 -7.88
CA GLU A 46 12.38 4.84 -9.34
C GLU A 46 11.57 6.10 -9.72
N GLU A 47 10.54 6.44 -8.94
CA GLU A 47 9.69 7.60 -9.22
C GLU A 47 10.39 8.93 -8.87
N LYS A 48 11.14 8.98 -7.76
CA LYS A 48 11.97 10.15 -7.42
C LYS A 48 13.05 10.40 -8.47
N GLN A 49 13.67 9.34 -9.02
CA GLN A 49 14.64 9.46 -10.13
C GLN A 49 14.00 10.03 -11.41
N ARG A 50 12.69 9.86 -11.60
CA ARG A 50 11.93 10.49 -12.68
C ARG A 50 11.54 11.94 -12.38
N GLY A 51 11.98 12.49 -11.24
CA GLY A 51 11.64 13.84 -10.79
C GLY A 51 10.17 13.98 -10.36
N ILE A 52 9.55 12.89 -9.91
CA ILE A 52 8.16 12.90 -9.42
C ILE A 52 8.20 12.94 -7.89
N SER A 53 7.40 13.83 -7.29
CA SER A 53 7.17 13.84 -5.85
C SER A 53 6.30 12.66 -5.45
N VAL A 54 6.64 12.00 -4.33
CA VAL A 54 5.97 10.77 -3.89
C VAL A 54 5.53 10.93 -2.45
N VAL A 55 4.24 10.71 -2.20
CA VAL A 55 3.63 10.66 -0.86
C VAL A 55 3.42 9.20 -0.48
N VAL A 56 3.99 8.75 0.62
CA VAL A 56 3.98 7.35 1.06
C VAL A 56 3.14 7.19 2.31
N VAL A 57 2.06 6.41 2.17
CA VAL A 57 1.23 5.92 3.27
C VAL A 57 1.47 4.43 3.45
N ALA A 58 1.72 3.97 4.67
CA ALA A 58 2.00 2.56 4.91
C ALA A 58 1.36 2.04 6.21
N GLN A 59 0.91 0.80 6.19
CA GLN A 59 0.54 0.08 7.42
C GLN A 59 1.76 -0.16 8.30
N TRP A 60 1.57 -0.03 9.62
CA TRP A 60 2.65 -0.06 10.60
C TRP A 60 3.52 -1.34 10.53
N GLU A 61 2.96 -2.49 10.15
CA GLU A 61 3.76 -3.72 10.07
C GLU A 61 4.84 -3.64 8.98
N ILE A 62 4.62 -2.87 7.92
CA ILE A 62 5.62 -2.62 6.87
C ILE A 62 6.60 -1.54 7.31
N THR A 63 6.15 -0.54 8.08
CA THR A 63 6.98 0.63 8.41
C THR A 63 8.19 0.29 9.25
N THR A 64 8.13 -0.79 10.03
CA THR A 64 9.27 -1.32 10.79
C THR A 64 10.46 -1.74 9.90
N ALA A 65 10.21 -2.01 8.61
CA ALA A 65 11.23 -2.34 7.61
C ALA A 65 11.54 -1.18 6.63
N LEU A 66 10.95 0.01 6.84
CA LEU A 66 11.14 1.18 5.99
C LEU A 66 11.95 2.27 6.71
N PRO A 67 12.81 3.04 6.01
CA PRO A 67 13.41 4.23 6.58
C PRO A 67 12.33 5.25 6.91
N SER A 68 12.32 5.76 8.15
CA SER A 68 11.30 6.73 8.62
C SER A 68 11.14 7.94 7.70
N LYS A 69 12.25 8.48 7.17
CA LYS A 69 12.27 9.61 6.21
C LYS A 69 11.58 9.35 4.87
N MET A 70 11.18 8.11 4.58
CA MET A 70 10.46 7.73 3.37
C MET A 70 8.94 7.78 3.57
N ILE A 71 8.47 7.84 4.81
CA ILE A 71 7.07 7.63 5.15
C ILE A 71 6.45 8.96 5.56
N ASP A 72 5.38 9.34 4.88
CA ASP A 72 4.65 10.57 5.17
C ASP A 72 3.49 10.31 6.15
N TYR A 73 2.93 9.10 6.15
CA TYR A 73 1.89 8.69 7.10
C TYR A 73 1.93 7.20 7.43
N ILE A 74 1.74 6.88 8.72
CA ILE A 74 1.68 5.51 9.22
C ILE A 74 0.26 5.20 9.67
N VAL A 75 -0.36 4.19 9.07
CA VAL A 75 -1.65 3.66 9.49
C VAL A 75 -1.40 2.60 10.57
N VAL A 76 -1.67 2.93 11.82
CA VAL A 76 -1.42 2.05 12.98
C VAL A 76 -2.67 1.30 13.42
N ASN A 77 -3.81 2.00 13.49
CA ASN A 77 -5.04 1.45 14.07
C ASN A 77 -6.25 1.78 13.19
N HIS A 78 -7.27 0.95 13.32
CA HIS A 78 -8.60 1.27 12.81
C HIS A 78 -9.19 2.45 13.61
N ARG A 79 -9.91 3.37 12.97
CA ARG A 79 -10.53 4.53 13.65
C ARG A 79 -11.56 4.13 14.70
N GLN A 80 -12.29 3.06 14.44
CA GLN A 80 -13.17 2.44 15.43
C GLN A 80 -12.37 1.51 16.34
N ARG A 81 -12.53 1.69 17.66
CA ARG A 81 -11.84 0.89 18.67
C ARG A 81 -12.21 -0.59 18.56
N CYS A 82 -11.24 -1.45 18.87
CA CYS A 82 -11.42 -2.92 18.89
C CYS A 82 -11.79 -3.55 17.54
N ILE A 83 -11.67 -2.81 16.43
CA ILE A 83 -11.83 -3.34 15.08
C ILE A 83 -10.45 -3.61 14.49
N TYR A 84 -10.35 -4.75 13.79
CA TYR A 84 -9.16 -5.12 13.03
C TYR A 84 -8.90 -4.10 11.90
N LEU A 85 -7.64 -3.69 11.73
CA LEU A 85 -7.23 -2.79 10.66
C LEU A 85 -7.19 -3.54 9.32
N ASP A 86 -8.26 -3.43 8.53
CA ASP A 86 -8.37 -4.03 7.20
C ASP A 86 -7.88 -3.09 6.08
N SER A 87 -7.85 -3.61 4.84
CA SER A 87 -7.37 -2.84 3.69
C SER A 87 -8.30 -1.68 3.31
N GLU A 88 -9.58 -1.82 3.59
CA GLU A 88 -10.61 -0.81 3.38
C GLU A 88 -10.33 0.42 4.25
N GLU A 89 -10.11 0.22 5.55
CA GLU A 89 -9.77 1.29 6.49
C GLU A 89 -8.41 1.93 6.17
N VAL A 90 -7.41 1.13 5.80
CA VAL A 90 -6.09 1.64 5.40
C VAL A 90 -6.21 2.54 4.18
N MET A 91 -7.00 2.13 3.19
CA MET A 91 -7.24 2.96 2.01
C MET A 91 -8.03 4.22 2.36
N ALA A 92 -9.02 4.14 3.26
CA ALA A 92 -9.78 5.32 3.70
C ALA A 92 -8.87 6.36 4.38
N GLN A 93 -7.98 5.93 5.28
CA GLN A 93 -7.00 6.80 5.91
C GLN A 93 -5.99 7.35 4.89
N ALA A 94 -5.51 6.53 3.96
CA ALA A 94 -4.60 6.96 2.91
C ALA A 94 -5.24 7.98 1.96
N ALA A 95 -6.53 7.81 1.64
CA ALA A 95 -7.28 8.69 0.75
C ALA A 95 -7.30 10.12 1.29
N GLU A 96 -7.52 10.32 2.59
CA GLU A 96 -7.50 11.65 3.20
C GLU A 96 -6.12 12.33 3.09
N VAL A 97 -5.04 11.56 3.30
CA VAL A 97 -3.68 12.07 3.10
C VAL A 97 -3.48 12.44 1.63
N PHE A 98 -3.78 11.54 0.70
CA PHE A 98 -3.61 11.78 -0.73
C PHE A 98 -4.42 12.97 -1.24
N SER A 99 -5.67 13.14 -0.81
CA SER A 99 -6.49 14.29 -1.17
C SER A 99 -5.89 15.60 -0.66
N ARG A 100 -5.38 15.64 0.58
CA ARG A 100 -4.72 16.82 1.14
C ARG A 100 -3.44 17.19 0.38
N GLU A 101 -2.67 16.18 -0.04
CA GLU A 101 -1.42 16.38 -0.78
C GLU A 101 -1.62 16.56 -2.30
N GLY A 102 -2.87 16.63 -2.79
CA GLY A 102 -3.15 16.83 -4.22
C GLY A 102 -2.78 15.63 -5.11
N VAL A 103 -2.70 14.43 -4.55
CA VAL A 103 -2.43 13.20 -5.28
C VAL A 103 -3.68 12.76 -6.05
N SER A 104 -3.53 12.43 -7.34
CA SER A 104 -4.60 11.86 -8.17
C SER A 104 -4.31 10.43 -8.64
N HIS A 105 -3.04 10.02 -8.59
CA HIS A 105 -2.59 8.72 -9.04
C HIS A 105 -1.89 7.97 -7.92
N VAL A 106 -2.26 6.71 -7.70
CA VAL A 106 -1.81 5.93 -6.54
C VAL A 106 -1.25 4.58 -6.97
N ILE A 107 -0.09 4.22 -6.45
CA ILE A 107 0.52 2.89 -6.62
C ILE A 107 0.20 2.06 -5.37
N PRO A 108 -0.74 1.09 -5.45
CA PRO A 108 -0.94 0.14 -4.36
C PRO A 108 0.20 -0.88 -4.33
N VAL A 109 0.80 -1.07 -3.16
CA VAL A 109 1.81 -2.10 -2.87
C VAL A 109 1.19 -3.11 -1.91
N ALA A 110 0.96 -4.32 -2.41
CA ALA A 110 0.29 -5.40 -1.68
C ALA A 110 0.74 -6.76 -2.22
N ASN A 111 0.39 -7.85 -1.54
CA ASN A 111 0.71 -9.20 -2.04
C ASN A 111 0.10 -9.42 -3.46
N PRO A 112 0.88 -9.87 -4.46
CA PRO A 112 0.47 -9.86 -5.85
C PRO A 112 -0.58 -10.92 -6.21
N PHE A 113 -0.81 -11.93 -5.38
CA PHE A 113 -1.65 -13.07 -5.75
C PHE A 113 -3.13 -12.70 -5.91
N LEU A 114 -3.79 -12.26 -4.83
CA LEU A 114 -5.19 -11.78 -4.86
C LEU A 114 -5.36 -10.41 -4.20
N HIS A 115 -4.50 -10.10 -3.23
CA HIS A 115 -4.62 -8.89 -2.42
C HIS A 115 -4.41 -7.61 -3.25
N LEU A 116 -3.42 -7.60 -4.14
CA LEU A 116 -3.14 -6.46 -5.02
C LEU A 116 -4.32 -6.11 -5.93
N HIS A 117 -5.08 -7.11 -6.40
CA HIS A 117 -6.28 -6.85 -7.19
C HIS A 117 -7.33 -6.10 -6.37
N LYS A 118 -7.61 -6.57 -5.14
CA LYS A 118 -8.51 -5.90 -4.20
C LYS A 118 -8.03 -4.47 -3.91
N CYS A 119 -6.76 -4.27 -3.57
CA CYS A 119 -6.21 -2.95 -3.27
C CYS A 119 -6.32 -1.99 -4.47
N ARG A 120 -6.14 -2.46 -5.71
CA ARG A 120 -6.39 -1.64 -6.91
C ARG A 120 -7.85 -1.23 -7.05
N GLN A 121 -8.79 -2.10 -6.69
CA GLN A 121 -10.21 -1.75 -6.68
C GLN A 121 -10.51 -0.69 -5.60
N LEU A 122 -9.95 -0.85 -4.40
CA LEU A 122 -10.11 0.13 -3.32
C LEU A 122 -9.57 1.52 -3.71
N VAL A 123 -8.41 1.57 -4.38
CA VAL A 123 -7.85 2.81 -4.93
C VAL A 123 -8.83 3.48 -5.90
N LYS A 124 -9.41 2.72 -6.84
CA LYS A 124 -10.41 3.24 -7.79
C LYS A 124 -11.68 3.74 -7.10
N GLN A 125 -12.19 2.94 -6.16
CA GLN A 125 -13.40 3.27 -5.39
C GLN A 125 -13.21 4.53 -4.53
N SER A 126 -11.98 4.82 -4.14
CA SER A 126 -11.62 6.04 -3.40
C SER A 126 -11.38 7.26 -4.31
N GLY A 127 -11.65 7.15 -5.62
CA GLY A 127 -11.55 8.26 -6.56
C GLY A 127 -10.16 8.50 -7.18
N PHE A 128 -9.19 7.60 -6.95
CA PHE A 128 -7.83 7.73 -7.51
C PHE A 128 -7.59 6.83 -8.71
N THR A 129 -6.63 7.19 -9.55
CA THR A 129 -6.19 6.36 -10.67
C THR A 129 -5.09 5.39 -10.20
N PRO A 130 -5.33 4.06 -10.18
CA PRO A 130 -4.29 3.12 -9.79
C PRO A 130 -3.21 3.01 -10.87
N ILE A 131 -1.95 3.15 -10.47
CA ILE A 131 -0.79 2.91 -11.31
C ILE A 131 -0.25 1.51 -11.04
N ALA A 132 -0.04 0.74 -12.11
CA ALA A 132 0.62 -0.55 -12.01
C ALA A 132 2.15 -0.39 -11.88
N ARG A 133 2.73 -1.08 -10.90
CA ARG A 133 4.17 -1.34 -10.79
C ARG A 133 4.40 -2.81 -10.49
N ASN A 134 5.56 -3.30 -10.91
CA ASN A 134 6.01 -4.63 -10.50
C ASN A 134 6.25 -4.59 -8.98
N ILE A 135 5.58 -5.44 -8.21
CA ILE A 135 5.78 -5.56 -6.76
C ILE A 135 6.88 -6.58 -6.44
N GLY A 136 7.21 -7.46 -7.40
CA GLY A 136 8.04 -8.62 -7.17
C GLY A 136 7.28 -9.78 -6.52
N ARG A 137 8.01 -10.83 -6.16
CA ARG A 137 7.43 -12.04 -5.58
C ARG A 137 7.29 -11.86 -4.08
N ILE A 138 6.04 -11.83 -3.59
CA ILE A 138 5.72 -11.83 -2.16
C ILE A 138 5.14 -13.19 -1.81
N GLY A 139 5.73 -13.85 -0.81
CA GLY A 139 5.32 -15.18 -0.37
C GLY A 139 4.07 -15.17 0.50
N PHE A 140 3.90 -16.27 1.24
CA PHE A 140 2.89 -16.43 2.28
C PHE A 140 3.57 -16.64 3.63
N CYS A 141 2.90 -16.23 4.70
CA CYS A 141 3.46 -16.31 6.06
C CYS A 141 2.79 -17.44 6.84
N GLN A 142 3.45 -18.61 6.93
CA GLN A 142 2.90 -19.78 7.64
C GLN A 142 2.60 -19.51 9.12
N LYS A 143 3.37 -18.61 9.75
CA LYS A 143 3.23 -18.24 11.16
C LYS A 143 2.22 -17.11 11.39
N SER A 144 1.51 -16.66 10.35
CA SER A 144 0.59 -15.53 10.50
C SER A 144 -0.58 -15.88 11.43
N THR A 145 -1.02 -14.95 12.27
CA THR A 145 -2.27 -15.07 13.02
C THR A 145 -3.49 -15.08 12.09
N GLN A 146 -3.37 -14.44 10.93
CA GLN A 146 -4.37 -14.41 9.88
C GLN A 146 -4.29 -15.69 9.04
N TRP A 147 -5.10 -16.69 9.39
CA TRP A 147 -5.01 -18.03 8.79
C TRP A 147 -5.08 -18.04 7.26
N TRP A 148 -5.77 -17.07 6.64
CA TRP A 148 -5.92 -16.94 5.20
C TRP A 148 -4.64 -16.49 4.47
N THR A 149 -3.69 -15.88 5.18
CA THR A 149 -2.40 -15.44 4.61
C THR A 149 -1.30 -16.52 4.69
N ARG A 150 -1.62 -17.69 5.26
CA ARG A 150 -0.69 -18.82 5.40
C ARG A 150 -0.51 -19.62 4.11
N GLY A 151 -1.29 -19.35 3.06
CA GLY A 151 -1.12 -20.04 1.78
C GLY A 151 -2.16 -19.65 0.73
N PRO A 152 -1.92 -19.99 -0.54
CA PRO A 152 -2.76 -19.57 -1.65
C PRO A 152 -4.18 -20.15 -1.58
N ILE A 153 -4.33 -21.43 -1.24
CA ILE A 153 -5.65 -22.09 -1.12
C ILE A 153 -6.51 -21.41 -0.05
N ARG A 154 -5.91 -21.09 1.10
CA ARG A 154 -6.60 -20.43 2.21
C ARG A 154 -7.01 -19.01 1.84
N LEU A 155 -6.18 -18.29 1.08
CA LEU A 155 -6.49 -16.96 0.60
C LEU A 155 -7.63 -16.97 -0.41
N ILE A 156 -7.67 -17.96 -1.31
CA ILE A 156 -8.81 -18.14 -2.24
C ILE A 156 -10.09 -18.39 -1.46
N LEU A 157 -10.06 -19.33 -0.50
CA LEU A 157 -11.23 -19.64 0.32
C LEU A 157 -11.73 -18.40 1.07
N TYR A 158 -10.83 -17.63 1.67
CA TYR A 158 -11.16 -16.38 2.33
C TYR A 158 -11.77 -15.34 1.38
N ALA A 159 -11.21 -15.18 0.17
CA ALA A 159 -11.75 -14.25 -0.82
C ALA A 159 -13.18 -14.64 -1.27
N VAL A 160 -13.46 -15.94 -1.41
CA VAL A 160 -14.80 -16.46 -1.69
C VAL A 160 -15.74 -16.16 -0.53
N LEU A 161 -15.33 -16.47 0.71
CA LEU A 161 -16.14 -16.21 1.90
C LEU A 161 -16.42 -14.71 2.09
N GLN A 162 -15.43 -13.86 1.84
CA GLN A 162 -15.60 -12.41 1.90
C GLN A 162 -16.62 -11.93 0.85
N LYS A 163 -16.55 -12.45 -0.39
CA LYS A 163 -17.44 -12.04 -1.49
C LYS A 163 -18.90 -12.45 -1.26
N PHE A 164 -19.15 -13.65 -0.73
CA PHE A 164 -20.52 -14.18 -0.60
C PHE A 164 -21.16 -13.95 0.77
N PHE A 165 -20.37 -13.89 1.84
CA PHE A 165 -20.89 -13.81 3.21
C PHE A 165 -20.49 -12.54 3.95
N GLY A 166 -19.76 -11.62 3.28
CA GLY A 166 -19.29 -10.37 3.90
C GLY A 166 -18.33 -10.60 5.07
N TRP A 167 -17.75 -11.79 5.21
CA TRP A 167 -16.93 -12.14 6.36
C TRP A 167 -15.66 -11.29 6.38
N ARG A 168 -15.46 -10.55 7.48
CA ARG A 168 -14.22 -9.83 7.77
C ARG A 168 -13.48 -10.63 8.84
N GLY A 169 -12.30 -11.13 8.49
CA GLY A 169 -11.49 -11.93 9.41
C GLY A 169 -11.24 -11.21 10.73
N ARG A 170 -11.21 -11.97 11.83
CA ARG A 170 -10.77 -11.49 13.14
C ARG A 170 -9.25 -11.64 13.27
#